data_AF-A0A6G2DFQ8-F1
#
_entry.id   AF-A0A6G2DFQ8-F1
#
_cell.length_a   1.000
_cell.length_b   1.000
_cell.length_c   1.000
_cell.angle_alpha   90.00
_cell.angle_beta   90.00
_cell.angle_gamma   90.00
#
_symmetry.space_group_name_H-M   'P 1'
#
loop_
_entity.id
_entity.type
_entity.pdbx_description
1 polymer ?
#
loop_
_entity_poly.entity_id
_entity_poly.type
_entity_poly.pdbx_seq_one_letter_code
_entity_poly.pdbx_strand_id
1 'polypeptide(L)' 'MVKVAVMLAQGFEEIEALTVVDVLRRANITCDMVGFEEQVTGSHAIQVRADHVFDGDLSD' A
#
# COMPACT_ATOMS: atom_id res chain seq x y z
N MET A 1 -16.94 -7.71 5.22
CA MET A 1 -16.53 -6.29 5.36
C MET A 1 -15.64 -6.00 4.16
N VAL A 2 -15.71 -4.82 3.53
CA VAL A 2 -14.84 -4.53 2.37
C VAL A 2 -13.43 -4.28 2.87
N LYS A 3 -12.45 -4.95 2.26
CA LYS A 3 -11.02 -4.83 2.53
C LYS A 3 -10.29 -4.62 1.20
N VAL A 4 -9.29 -3.75 1.21
CA VAL A 4 -8.50 -3.39 0.02
C VAL A 4 -7.02 -3.57 0.34
N ALA A 5 -6.28 -4.19 -0.58
CA ALA A 5 -4.83 -4.22 -0.55
C ALA A 5 -4.29 -3.24 -1.60
N VAL A 6 -3.46 -2.30 -1.19
CA VAL A 6 -2.70 -1.41 -2.08
C VAL A 6 -1.28 -1.94 -2.18
N MET A 7 -0.93 -2.47 -3.34
CA MET A 7 0.38 -3.07 -3.57
C MET A 7 1.45 -1.99 -3.79
N LEU A 8 2.55 -2.06 -3.04
CA LEU A 8 3.70 -1.18 -3.17
C LEU A 8 4.90 -1.97 -3.70
N ALA A 9 5.38 -1.58 -4.88
CA ALA A 9 6.60 -2.12 -5.48
C ALA A 9 7.61 -0.98 -5.68
N GLN A 10 8.89 -1.32 -5.76
CA GLN A 10 9.96 -0.34 -5.93
C GLN A 10 9.70 0.55 -7.17
N GLY A 11 9.70 1.87 -6.97
CA GLY A 11 9.40 2.84 -8.03
C GLY A 11 7.91 3.13 -8.27
N PHE A 12 7.00 2.75 -7.35
CA PHE A 12 5.59 3.13 -7.44
C PHE A 12 5.40 4.66 -7.46
N GLU A 13 4.28 5.12 -8.03
CA GLU A 13 3.90 6.55 -8.03
C GLU A 13 3.20 6.87 -6.70
N GLU A 14 3.78 7.81 -5.94
CA GLU A 14 3.41 8.05 -4.55
C GLU A 14 2.03 8.68 -4.37
N ILE A 15 1.65 9.60 -5.26
CA ILE A 15 0.35 10.26 -5.21
C ILE A 15 -0.75 9.26 -5.55
N GLU A 16 -0.57 8.44 -6.57
CA GLU A 16 -1.51 7.42 -7.03
C GLU A 16 -1.75 6.37 -5.94
N ALA A 17 -0.69 5.92 -5.24
CA ALA A 17 -0.82 4.96 -4.15
C ALA A 17 -1.42 5.59 -2.88
N LEU A 18 -0.81 6.67 -2.37
CA LEU A 18 -1.16 7.21 -1.05
C LEU A 18 -2.47 8.00 -1.06
N THR A 19 -2.88 8.58 -2.18
CA THR A 19 -4.20 9.23 -2.28
C THR A 19 -5.33 8.20 -2.17
N VAL A 20 -5.17 7.03 -2.82
CA VAL A 20 -6.15 5.94 -2.71
C VAL A 20 -6.23 5.44 -1.27
N VAL A 21 -5.08 5.22 -0.62
CA VAL A 21 -5.01 4.82 0.78
C VAL A 21 -5.70 5.84 1.69
N ASP A 22 -5.41 7.14 1.53
CA ASP A 22 -6.00 8.20 2.37
C ASP A 22 -7.54 8.23 2.22
N VAL A 23 -8.05 8.23 0.99
CA VAL A 23 -9.50 8.28 0.73
C VAL A 23 -10.22 7.07 1.31
N LEU A 24 -9.69 5.85 1.12
CA LEU A 24 -10.31 4.62 1.64
C LEU A 24 -10.33 4.60 3.17
N ARG A 25 -9.21 4.99 3.81
CA ARG A 25 -9.12 5.04 5.27
C ARG A 25 -10.08 6.08 5.86
N ARG A 26 -10.23 7.27 5.24
CA ARG A 26 -11.22 8.29 5.64
C ARG A 26 -12.67 7.81 5.52
N ALA A 27 -12.93 6.89 4.59
CA ALA A 27 -14.24 6.25 4.43
C ALA A 27 -14.47 5.08 5.42
N ASN A 28 -13.55 4.83 6.35
CA ASN A 28 -13.55 3.67 7.25
C ASN A 28 -13.52 2.32 6.52
N ILE A 29 -12.90 2.26 5.34
CA ILE A 29 -12.64 1.00 4.63
C ILE A 29 -11.27 0.48 5.07
N THR A 30 -11.17 -0.80 5.44
CA THR A 30 -9.89 -1.43 5.74
C THR A 30 -9.02 -1.42 4.50
N CYS A 31 -7.86 -0.77 4.59
CA CYS A 31 -6.93 -0.58 3.49
C CYS A 31 -5.51 -0.86 3.97
N ASP A 32 -4.96 -1.99 3.55
CA ASP A 32 -3.63 -2.45 3.91
C ASP A 32 -2.66 -2.11 2.78
N MET A 33 -1.55 -1.47 3.11
CA MET A 33 -0.44 -1.27 2.17
C MET A 33 0.44 -2.51 2.21
N VAL A 34 0.52 -3.24 1.10
CA VAL A 34 1.27 -4.50 0.99
C VAL A 34 2.49 -4.28 0.12
N GLY A 35 3.67 -4.30 0.72
CA GLY A 35 4.93 -4.10 0.03
C GLY A 35 5.53 -5.42 -0.46
N PHE A 36 6.33 -5.39 -1.53
CA PHE A 36 7.26 -6.49 -1.82
C PHE A 36 8.48 -6.50 -0.88
N GLU A 37 8.68 -5.42 -0.13
CA GLU A 37 9.66 -5.24 0.94
C GLU A 37 9.00 -4.47 2.09
N GLU A 38 9.57 -4.47 3.30
CA GLU A 38 9.01 -3.71 4.44
C GLU A 38 9.01 -2.19 4.16
N GLN A 39 10.05 -1.71 3.46
CA GLN A 39 10.20 -0.31 3.10
C GLN A 39 10.38 -0.21 1.59
N VAL A 40 9.42 0.42 0.92
CA VAL A 40 9.40 0.53 -0.54
C VAL A 40 9.62 1.99 -0.92
N THR A 41 10.59 2.25 -1.79
CA THR A 41 10.88 3.62 -2.23
C THR A 41 10.11 3.93 -3.52
N GLY A 42 9.35 5.01 -3.54
CA GLY A 42 8.61 5.47 -4.71
C GLY A 42 9.48 6.14 -5.77
N SER A 43 8.84 6.48 -6.90
CA SER A 43 9.49 7.07 -8.09
C SER A 43 10.16 8.43 -7.83
N HIS A 44 9.71 9.16 -6.82
CA HIS A 44 10.24 10.45 -6.38
C HIS A 44 11.08 10.35 -5.10
N ALA A 45 11.65 9.17 -4.83
CA ALA A 45 12.55 8.90 -3.71
C ALA A 45 11.92 9.05 -2.31
N ILE A 46 10.59 8.96 -2.21
CA ILE A 46 9.90 8.91 -0.93
C ILE A 46 9.79 7.45 -0.49
N GLN A 47 10.33 7.14 0.68
CA GLN A 47 10.23 5.80 1.25
C GLN A 47 8.95 5.65 2.06
N VAL A 48 8.18 4.60 1.77
CA VAL A 48 6.95 4.25 2.49
C VAL A 48 7.13 2.89 3.16
N ARG A 49 6.77 2.81 4.43
CA ARG A 49 6.71 1.55 5.17
C ARG A 49 5.37 0.87 4.88
N ALA A 50 5.42 -0.34 4.37
CA ALA A 50 4.23 -1.16 4.17
C ALA A 50 3.68 -1.68 5.51
N ASP A 51 2.38 -1.94 5.56
CA ASP A 51 1.74 -2.58 6.72
C ASP A 51 2.11 -4.08 6.78
N HIS A 52 2.23 -4.71 5.61
CA HIS A 52 2.61 -6.11 5.44
C HIS A 52 3.60 -6.29 4.28
N VAL A 53 4.42 -7.34 4.36
CA VAL A 53 5.23 -7.82 3.22
C VAL A 53 4.45 -8.93 2.52
N PHE A 54 4.34 -8.87 1.20
CA PHE A 54 3.64 -9.87 0.40
C PHE A 54 4.29 -11.25 0.54
N ASP A 55 3.50 -12.26 0.91
CA ASP A 55 3.95 -13.64 1.14
C ASP A 55 3.51 -14.62 0.04
N GLY A 56 2.81 -14.13 -0.99
CA GLY A 56 2.27 -14.94 -2.07
C GLY A 56 0.76 -15.18 -1.97
N ASP A 57 0.10 -14.73 -0.90
CA ASP A 57 -1.33 -14.90 -0.69
C ASP A 57 -2.02 -13.57 -0.28
N LEU A 58 -3.26 -13.39 -0.72
CA LEU A 58 -4.14 -12.25 -0.37
C LEU A 58 -5.54 -12.73 0.08
N SER A 59 -5.68 -14.02 0.40
CA SER A 59 -6.96 -14.63 0.74
C SER A 59 -7.50 -14.29 2.14
N ASP A 60 -6.74 -13.49 2.90
CA ASP A 60 -7.08 -12.96 4.23
C ASP A 60 -8.24 -11.94 4.25
#